data_AF-A0A2T4UN46-F1
#
_entry.id   AF-A0A2T4UN46-F1
#
_cell.length_a   1.000
_cell.length_b   1.000
_cell.length_c   1.000
_cell.angle_alpha   90.00
_cell.angle_beta   90.00
_cell.angle_gamma   90.00
#
_symmetry.space_group_name_H-M   'P 1'
#
loop_
_entity.id
_entity.type
_entity.pdbx_description
1 polymer ?
#
loop_
_entity_poly.entity_id
_entity_poly.type
_entity_poly.pdbx_seq_one_letter_code
_entity_poly.pdbx_strand_id
1 'polypeptide(L)'
;MSVPDVSRVVLLAGAADPTAVGAALATGLRSARGDGVAVVAVTPGSACGTGAPTTAPARAAARRLAASLRLRGTHATASGRLVHVRLADEPLAATAEAVRVAAACDGPMVVVVAGPREPAHDPLVASADVVVAAVPGTVPDGLAAVARADGIAHVVALDPSVLARGLALTGLPVLAPLRALGRTLVEEAA
;
A
#
# COMPACT_ATOMS: atom_id res chain seq x y z
N MET A 1 9.76 25.32 -5.02
CA MET A 1 8.46 24.63 -5.02
C MET A 1 8.64 23.35 -4.24
N SER A 2 7.95 23.21 -3.11
CA SER A 2 8.01 21.99 -2.31
C SER A 2 7.02 21.01 -2.92
N VAL A 3 7.51 19.90 -3.45
CA VAL A 3 6.65 18.77 -3.82
C VAL A 3 5.89 18.37 -2.55
N PRO A 4 4.55 18.38 -2.50
CA PRO A 4 3.84 18.01 -1.31
C PRO A 4 3.95 16.50 -1.13
N ASP A 5 3.68 16.16 0.11
CA ASP A 5 4.29 15.00 0.71
C ASP A 5 3.33 13.82 0.63
N VAL A 6 3.17 13.21 -0.56
CA VAL A 6 2.34 11.99 -0.69
C VAL A 6 3.03 10.86 0.07
N SER A 7 2.64 10.70 1.32
CA SER A 7 3.26 9.81 2.30
C SER A 7 2.30 8.72 2.75
N ARG A 8 0.99 8.96 2.63
CA ARG A 8 -0.07 8.06 3.08
C ARG A 8 -1.01 7.76 1.93
N VAL A 9 -0.96 6.52 1.46
CA VAL A 9 -1.83 6.07 0.39
C VAL A 9 -2.70 4.93 0.88
N VAL A 10 -4.00 4.99 0.56
CA VAL A 10 -4.93 3.89 0.82
C VAL A 10 -5.20 3.15 -0.48
N LEU A 11 -4.95 1.85 -0.48
CA LEU A 11 -5.23 0.95 -1.58
C LEU A 11 -6.48 0.13 -1.26
N LEU A 12 -7.55 0.34 -2.01
CA LEU A 12 -8.76 -0.48 -1.99
C LEU A 12 -8.58 -1.57 -3.06
N ALA A 13 -8.39 -2.82 -2.64
CA ALA A 13 -8.13 -3.93 -3.57
C ALA A 13 -9.16 -5.05 -3.42
N GLY A 14 -9.84 -5.37 -4.52
CA GLY A 14 -10.74 -6.52 -4.59
C GLY A 14 -10.01 -7.80 -5.05
N ALA A 15 -10.25 -8.93 -4.37
CA ALA A 15 -9.95 -10.34 -4.67
C ALA A 15 -8.56 -10.78 -5.20
N ALA A 16 -7.81 -9.94 -5.91
CA ALA A 16 -6.52 -10.25 -6.51
C ALA A 16 -5.37 -9.65 -5.67
N ASP A 17 -4.56 -10.54 -5.10
CA ASP A 17 -3.30 -10.32 -4.35
C ASP A 17 -3.02 -8.87 -3.89
N PRO A 18 -3.79 -8.39 -2.90
CA PRO A 18 -3.78 -6.99 -2.48
C PRO A 18 -2.42 -6.58 -1.90
N THR A 19 -1.71 -7.53 -1.28
CA THR A 19 -0.38 -7.33 -0.70
C THR A 19 0.68 -7.02 -1.75
N ALA A 20 0.71 -7.76 -2.87
CA ALA A 20 1.68 -7.54 -3.93
C ALA A 20 1.51 -6.14 -4.57
N VAL A 21 0.26 -5.74 -4.79
CA VAL A 21 -0.07 -4.42 -5.35
C VAL A 21 0.34 -3.31 -4.39
N GLY A 22 0.01 -3.44 -3.11
CA GLY A 22 0.44 -2.51 -2.08
C GLY A 22 1.96 -2.39 -1.98
N ALA A 23 2.68 -3.51 -2.08
CA ALA A 23 4.14 -3.54 -2.09
C ALA A 23 4.75 -2.87 -3.33
N ALA A 24 4.16 -3.06 -4.51
CA ALA A 24 4.58 -2.37 -5.72
C ALA A 24 4.37 -0.86 -5.62
N LEU A 25 3.22 -0.43 -5.10
CA LEU A 25 2.89 0.99 -4.91
C LEU A 25 3.83 1.64 -3.88
N ALA A 26 4.04 1.01 -2.72
CA ALA A 26 4.96 1.49 -1.69
C ALA A 26 6.40 1.58 -2.21
N THR A 27 6.83 0.62 -3.03
CA THR A 27 8.14 0.62 -3.71
C THR A 27 8.26 1.77 -4.71
N GLY A 28 7.20 2.04 -5.49
CA GLY A 28 7.11 3.17 -6.42
C GLY A 28 7.24 4.51 -5.70
N LEU A 29 6.40 4.75 -4.70
CA LEU A 29 6.40 5.97 -3.88
C LEU A 29 7.76 6.21 -3.22
N ARG A 30 8.32 5.19 -2.57
CA ARG A 30 9.66 5.26 -1.99
C ARG A 30 10.73 5.64 -3.02
N SER A 31 10.65 5.08 -4.22
CA SER A 31 11.65 5.36 -5.26
C SER A 31 11.48 6.78 -5.84
N ALA A 32 10.25 7.27 -5.95
CA ALA A 32 9.96 8.63 -6.39
C ALA A 32 10.40 9.69 -5.36
N ARG A 33 10.23 9.40 -4.06
CA ARG A 33 10.62 10.26 -2.94
C ARG A 33 12.10 10.15 -2.55
N GLY A 34 12.80 9.12 -3.01
CA GLY A 34 14.19 8.85 -2.63
C GLY A 34 14.35 8.23 -1.23
N ASP A 35 13.28 7.71 -0.63
CA ASP A 35 13.30 7.17 0.73
C ASP A 35 14.04 5.83 0.85
N GLY A 36 14.61 5.58 2.04
CA GLY A 36 15.34 4.35 2.33
C GLY A 36 14.46 3.12 2.56
N VAL A 37 13.21 3.33 2.97
CA VAL A 37 12.26 2.29 3.38
C VAL A 37 10.82 2.72 3.10
N ALA A 38 9.92 1.76 2.86
CA ALA A 38 8.48 1.98 2.76
C ALA A 38 7.72 0.97 3.63
N VAL A 39 6.51 1.32 4.05
CA VAL A 39 5.62 0.45 4.83
C VAL A 39 4.43 0.02 3.97
N VAL A 40 4.06 -1.25 4.08
CA VAL A 40 2.84 -1.82 3.52
C VAL A 40 2.06 -2.43 4.68
N ALA A 41 0.97 -1.79 5.09
CA ALA A 41 0.10 -2.30 6.13
C ALA A 41 -1.14 -2.92 5.47
N VAL A 42 -1.47 -4.16 5.81
CA VAL A 42 -2.52 -4.92 5.12
C VAL A 42 -3.58 -5.33 6.13
N THR A 43 -4.85 -4.99 5.85
CA THR A 43 -5.98 -5.54 6.59
C THR A 43 -6.13 -7.03 6.24
N PRO A 44 -6.34 -7.88 7.24
CA PRO A 44 -6.69 -9.28 6.99
C PRO A 44 -8.01 -9.35 6.22
N GLY A 45 -8.07 -10.17 5.17
CA GLY A 45 -9.27 -10.31 4.35
C GLY A 45 -9.30 -11.64 3.64
N SER A 46 -10.48 -12.05 3.17
CA SER A 46 -10.70 -13.31 2.44
C SER A 46 -9.89 -13.46 1.15
N ALA A 47 -9.38 -12.33 0.62
CA ALA A 47 -8.52 -12.25 -0.55
C ALA A 47 -7.01 -12.20 -0.23
N CYS A 48 -6.61 -12.12 1.05
CA CYS A 48 -5.22 -12.21 1.43
C CYS A 48 -4.76 -13.65 1.22
N GLY A 49 -4.29 -13.94 0.01
CA GLY A 49 -3.57 -15.18 -0.26
C GLY A 49 -2.43 -15.33 0.75
N THR A 50 -2.15 -16.57 1.15
CA THR A 50 -0.98 -16.96 1.96
C THR A 50 0.35 -16.73 1.25
N GLY A 51 0.39 -15.80 0.28
CA GLY A 51 1.56 -15.45 -0.52
C GLY A 51 2.75 -15.25 0.39
N ALA A 52 3.70 -16.18 0.28
CA ALA A 52 4.83 -16.25 1.18
C ALA A 52 5.54 -14.89 1.23
N PRO A 53 6.00 -14.45 2.41
CA PRO A 53 6.74 -13.22 2.52
C PRO A 53 7.90 -13.22 1.54
N THR A 54 7.92 -12.18 0.72
CA THR A 54 9.05 -11.64 -0.03
C THR A 54 10.41 -12.12 0.53
N THR A 55 11.15 -12.94 -0.24
CA THR A 55 12.40 -13.60 0.24
C THR A 55 13.67 -12.74 0.09
N ALA A 56 13.53 -11.45 -0.23
CA ALA A 56 14.68 -10.56 -0.37
C ALA A 56 15.31 -10.26 1.01
N PRO A 57 16.63 -10.40 1.18
CA PRO A 57 17.30 -10.06 2.43
C PRO A 57 16.99 -8.63 2.87
N ALA A 58 16.39 -8.50 4.06
CA ALA A 58 15.98 -7.22 4.60
C ALA A 58 17.18 -6.29 4.85
N ARG A 59 17.10 -5.07 4.34
CA ARG A 59 18.10 -4.01 4.56
C ARG A 59 18.03 -3.49 6.00
N ALA A 60 19.14 -2.93 6.49
CA ALA A 60 19.26 -2.48 7.88
C ALA A 60 18.17 -1.48 8.31
N ALA A 61 17.79 -0.53 7.46
CA ALA A 61 16.72 0.43 7.74
C ALA A 61 15.37 -0.28 7.96
N ALA A 62 14.97 -1.16 7.03
CA ALA A 62 13.73 -1.94 7.15
C ALA A 62 13.72 -2.85 8.38
N ARG A 63 14.85 -3.51 8.69
CA ARG A 63 14.98 -4.34 9.90
C ARG A 63 14.79 -3.53 11.18
N ARG A 64 15.41 -2.35 11.28
CA ARG A 64 15.29 -1.46 12.45
C ARG A 64 13.86 -0.96 12.62
N LEU A 65 13.22 -0.52 11.54
CA LEU A 65 11.83 -0.08 11.58
C LEU A 65 10.89 -1.22 11.98
N ALA A 66 11.01 -2.40 11.37
CA ALA A 66 10.19 -3.55 11.76
C ALA A 66 10.40 -3.97 13.22
N ALA A 67 11.64 -3.95 13.71
CA ALA A 67 11.92 -4.21 15.12
C ALA A 67 11.26 -3.16 16.04
N SER A 68 11.33 -1.88 15.68
CA SER A 68 10.68 -0.80 16.43
C SER A 68 9.15 -0.96 16.46
N LEU A 69 8.52 -1.30 15.34
CA LEU A 69 7.07 -1.54 15.28
C LEU A 69 6.66 -2.75 16.14
N ARG A 70 7.44 -3.83 16.14
CA ARG A 70 7.18 -4.99 17.03
C ARG A 70 7.24 -4.62 18.51
N LEU A 71 8.20 -3.77 18.90
CA LEU A 71 8.28 -3.28 20.28
C LEU A 71 7.05 -2.45 20.69
N ARG A 72 6.31 -1.91 19.71
CA ARG A 72 5.04 -1.21 19.91
C ARG A 72 3.81 -2.12 19.82
N GLY A 73 4.01 -3.44 19.74
CA GLY A 73 2.95 -4.44 19.67
C GLY A 73 2.39 -4.70 18.27
N THR A 74 3.02 -4.19 17.21
CA THR A 74 2.56 -4.40 15.83
C THR A 74 3.18 -5.64 15.19
N HIS A 75 2.39 -6.41 14.43
CA HIS A 75 2.88 -7.55 13.66
C HIS A 75 3.61 -7.11 12.39
N ALA A 76 4.91 -6.81 12.52
CA ALA A 76 5.75 -6.31 11.42
C ALA A 76 6.82 -7.32 10.96
N THR A 77 7.05 -7.44 9.66
CA THR A 77 8.17 -8.17 9.04
C THR A 77 8.91 -7.26 8.06
N ALA A 78 10.21 -7.49 7.85
CA ALA A 78 11.01 -6.71 6.93
C ALA A 78 11.49 -7.59 5.77
N SER A 79 11.48 -7.05 4.56
CA SER A 79 12.02 -7.70 3.38
C SER A 79 12.51 -6.68 2.36
N GLY A 80 13.72 -6.86 1.83
CA GLY A 80 14.37 -5.87 0.97
C GLY A 80 14.36 -4.46 1.60
N ARG A 81 13.61 -3.53 0.99
CA ARG A 81 13.41 -2.14 1.47
C ARG A 81 11.99 -1.88 1.96
N LEU A 82 11.22 -2.93 2.22
CA LEU A 82 9.83 -2.84 2.67
C LEU A 82 9.71 -3.36 4.11
N VAL A 83 8.77 -2.77 4.83
CA VAL A 83 8.23 -3.31 6.08
C VAL A 83 6.78 -3.68 5.83
N HIS A 84 6.47 -4.95 6.00
CA HIS A 84 5.11 -5.47 5.92
C HIS A 84 4.51 -5.47 7.32
N VAL A 85 3.33 -4.89 7.45
CA VAL A 85 2.56 -4.89 8.70
C VAL A 85 1.26 -5.63 8.45
N ARG A 86 0.98 -6.63 9.28
CA ARG A 86 -0.35 -7.23 9.37
C ARG A 86 -1.14 -6.43 10.40
N LEU A 87 -2.22 -5.80 9.96
CA LEU A 87 -3.15 -5.09 10.85
C LEU A 87 -4.07 -6.08 11.56
N ALA A 88 -4.74 -5.63 12.62
CA ALA A 88 -5.81 -6.37 13.28
C ALA A 88 -6.92 -6.81 12.30
N ASP A 89 -7.58 -7.94 12.59
CA ASP A 89 -8.67 -8.46 11.74
C ASP A 89 -9.96 -7.62 11.88
N GLU A 90 -10.18 -6.98 13.03
CA GLU A 90 -11.35 -6.14 13.28
C GLU A 90 -11.15 -4.73 12.68
N PRO A 91 -12.08 -4.22 11.84
CA PRO A 91 -11.89 -3.00 11.04
C PRO A 91 -11.55 -1.73 11.84
N LEU A 92 -12.19 -1.53 13.01
CA LEU A 92 -11.92 -0.36 13.84
C LEU A 92 -10.52 -0.43 14.46
N ALA A 93 -10.12 -1.60 14.97
CA ALA A 93 -8.80 -1.88 15.50
C ALA A 93 -7.72 -1.78 14.40
N ALA A 94 -8.01 -2.25 13.19
CA ALA A 94 -7.12 -2.16 12.03
C ALA A 94 -6.85 -0.70 11.66
N THR A 95 -7.90 0.13 11.64
CA THR A 95 -7.79 1.57 11.38
C THR A 95 -6.97 2.27 12.46
N ALA A 96 -7.25 1.99 13.74
CA ALA A 96 -6.48 2.55 14.85
C ALA A 96 -5.01 2.11 14.81
N GLU A 97 -4.74 0.85 14.44
CA GLU A 97 -3.38 0.34 14.29
C GLU A 97 -2.65 0.99 13.12
N ALA A 98 -3.30 1.16 11.97
CA ALA A 98 -2.73 1.84 10.81
C ALA A 98 -2.31 3.27 11.15
N VAL A 99 -3.13 4.01 11.92
CA VAL A 99 -2.78 5.36 12.41
C VAL A 99 -1.55 5.32 13.30
N ARG A 100 -1.46 4.36 14.24
CA ARG A 100 -0.28 4.21 15.11
C ARG A 100 0.99 3.88 14.33
N VAL A 101 0.88 3.03 13.30
CA VAL A 101 1.99 2.67 12.42
C VAL A 101 2.43 3.87 11.58
N ALA A 102 1.49 4.62 11.00
CA ALA A 102 1.76 5.84 10.24
C ALA A 102 2.44 6.92 11.09
N ALA A 103 2.10 7.02 12.37
CA ALA A 103 2.76 7.93 13.31
C ALA A 103 4.18 7.48 13.70
N ALA A 104 4.56 6.23 13.42
CA ALA A 104 5.85 5.66 13.77
C ALA A 104 6.80 5.51 12.56
N CYS A 105 6.38 5.93 11.35
CA CYS A 105 7.20 5.86 10.15
C CYS A 105 7.26 7.22 9.43
N ASP A 106 8.48 7.66 9.11
CA ASP A 106 8.70 8.90 8.35
C ASP A 106 8.69 8.69 6.83
N GLY A 107 8.65 7.43 6.38
CA GLY A 107 8.63 7.05 4.97
C GLY A 107 7.22 6.77 4.45
N PRO A 108 7.06 6.56 3.14
CA PRO A 108 5.77 6.31 2.52
C PRO A 108 5.16 5.02 3.06
N MET A 109 3.87 5.11 3.35
CA MET A 109 3.05 4.03 3.86
C MET A 109 1.85 3.82 2.94
N VAL A 110 1.66 2.56 2.54
CA VAL A 110 0.46 2.12 1.84
C VAL A 110 -0.36 1.27 2.78
N VAL A 111 -1.60 1.69 3.06
CA VAL A 111 -2.58 0.87 3.77
C VAL A 111 -3.45 0.17 2.76
N VAL A 112 -3.43 -1.15 2.77
CA VAL A 112 -4.17 -2.01 1.87
C VAL A 112 -5.41 -2.53 2.59
N VAL A 113 -6.58 -2.10 2.12
CA VAL A 113 -7.86 -2.65 2.54
C VAL A 113 -8.21 -3.80 1.60
N ALA A 114 -7.95 -5.02 2.07
CA ALA A 114 -8.20 -6.24 1.33
C ALA A 114 -9.66 -6.70 1.54
N GLY A 115 -10.53 -6.42 0.56
CA GLY A 115 -11.95 -6.80 0.62
C GLY A 115 -12.90 -5.59 0.60
N PRO A 116 -14.19 -5.79 0.95
CA PRO A 116 -15.17 -4.72 0.96
C PRO A 116 -14.77 -3.58 1.90
N ARG A 117 -14.93 -2.33 1.44
CA ARG A 117 -14.74 -1.15 2.28
C ARG A 117 -15.89 -1.07 3.29
N GLU A 118 -15.58 -1.34 4.54
CA GLU A 118 -16.48 -1.06 5.66
C GLU A 118 -16.42 0.42 6.10
N PRO A 119 -17.52 0.98 6.65
CA PRO A 119 -17.54 2.37 7.15
C PRO A 119 -16.45 2.68 8.19
N ALA A 120 -16.00 1.67 8.94
CA ALA A 120 -14.90 1.80 9.89
C ALA A 120 -13.57 2.24 9.23
N HIS A 121 -13.40 2.03 7.92
CA HIS A 121 -12.23 2.50 7.16
C HIS A 121 -12.38 3.94 6.63
N ASP A 122 -13.56 4.56 6.73
CA ASP A 122 -13.78 5.92 6.21
C ASP A 122 -12.84 6.97 6.83
N PRO A 123 -12.54 6.94 8.14
CA PRO A 123 -11.54 7.83 8.72
C PRO A 123 -10.15 7.64 8.09
N LEU A 124 -9.78 6.40 7.77
CA LEU A 124 -8.50 6.07 7.13
C LEU A 124 -8.45 6.65 5.71
N VAL A 125 -9.52 6.45 4.93
CA VAL A 125 -9.67 7.00 3.57
C VAL A 125 -9.64 8.53 3.59
N ALA A 126 -10.35 9.16 4.53
CA ALA A 126 -10.39 10.62 4.67
C ALA A 126 -9.04 11.23 5.09
N SER A 127 -8.20 10.46 5.78
CA SER A 127 -6.86 10.89 6.23
C SER A 127 -5.74 10.62 5.23
N ALA A 128 -6.05 9.94 4.12
CA ALA A 128 -5.08 9.58 3.10
C ALA A 128 -4.76 10.78 2.20
N ASP A 129 -3.50 10.91 1.79
CA ASP A 129 -3.13 11.89 0.78
C ASP A 129 -3.72 11.49 -0.58
N VAL A 130 -3.77 10.17 -0.83
CA VAL A 130 -4.27 9.58 -2.08
C VAL A 130 -5.00 8.28 -1.78
N VAL A 131 -6.12 8.06 -2.46
CA VAL A 131 -6.87 6.81 -2.43
C VAL A 131 -6.84 6.17 -3.82
N VAL A 132 -6.36 4.93 -3.89
CA VAL A 132 -6.22 4.15 -5.12
C VAL A 132 -7.14 2.94 -5.05
N ALA A 133 -7.99 2.74 -6.05
CA ALA A 133 -8.74 1.50 -6.23
C ALA A 133 -8.04 0.60 -7.23
N ALA A 134 -7.75 -0.64 -6.84
CA ALA A 134 -7.22 -1.70 -7.66
C ALA A 134 -8.36 -2.62 -8.11
N VAL A 135 -8.59 -2.68 -9.42
CA VAL A 135 -9.64 -3.51 -10.03
C VAL A 135 -9.02 -4.58 -10.93
N PRO A 136 -9.56 -5.82 -10.93
CA PRO A 136 -9.06 -6.88 -11.80
C PRO A 136 -9.41 -6.59 -13.27
N GLY A 137 -8.47 -6.82 -14.18
CA GLY A 137 -8.71 -6.70 -15.62
C GLY A 137 -8.80 -5.25 -16.08
N THR A 138 -9.80 -4.92 -16.91
CA THR A 138 -10.01 -3.56 -17.43
C THR A 138 -10.88 -2.73 -16.49
N VAL A 139 -10.58 -1.44 -16.36
CA VAL A 139 -11.45 -0.51 -15.62
C VAL A 139 -12.78 -0.37 -16.38
N PRO A 140 -13.92 -0.75 -15.78
CA PRO A 140 -15.22 -0.57 -16.42
C PRO A 140 -15.51 0.91 -16.71
N ASP A 141 -16.21 1.17 -17.82
CA ASP A 141 -16.65 2.51 -18.18
C ASP A 141 -17.48 3.12 -17.05
N GLY A 142 -17.19 4.39 -16.71
CA GLY A 142 -17.88 5.10 -15.64
C GLY A 142 -17.42 4.75 -14.22
N LEU A 143 -16.70 3.64 -13.99
CA LEU A 143 -16.23 3.30 -12.65
C LEU A 143 -15.30 4.36 -12.07
N ALA A 144 -14.42 4.93 -12.89
CA ALA A 144 -13.54 6.01 -12.45
C ALA A 144 -14.30 7.30 -12.08
N ALA A 145 -15.49 7.53 -12.64
CA ALA A 145 -16.32 8.69 -12.28
C ALA A 145 -17.06 8.46 -10.95
N VAL A 146 -17.61 7.26 -10.76
CA VAL A 146 -18.26 6.85 -9.50
C VAL A 146 -17.24 6.84 -8.37
N ALA A 147 -16.07 6.23 -8.59
CA ALA A 147 -15.00 6.16 -7.61
C ALA A 147 -14.57 7.56 -7.13
N ARG A 148 -14.47 8.54 -8.05
CA ARG A 148 -14.16 9.94 -7.70
C ARG A 148 -15.24 10.60 -6.83
N ALA A 149 -16.52 10.27 -7.05
CA ALA A 149 -17.60 10.75 -6.19
C ALA A 149 -17.49 10.22 -4.75
N ASP A 150 -16.87 9.05 -4.57
CA ASP A 150 -16.61 8.41 -3.27
C ASP A 150 -15.22 8.75 -2.68
N GLY A 151 -14.54 9.75 -3.25
CA GLY A 151 -13.23 10.22 -2.78
C GLY A 151 -12.03 9.36 -3.23
N ILE A 152 -12.21 8.48 -4.22
CA ILE A 152 -11.11 7.69 -4.80
C ILE A 152 -10.45 8.52 -5.89
N ALA A 153 -9.18 8.88 -5.68
CA ALA A 153 -8.41 9.72 -6.60
C ALA A 153 -8.04 8.97 -7.88
N HIS A 154 -7.64 7.69 -7.78
CA HIS A 154 -7.20 6.90 -8.94
C HIS A 154 -7.80 5.50 -8.96
N VAL A 155 -8.13 5.02 -10.16
CA VAL A 155 -8.56 3.63 -10.39
C VAL A 155 -7.55 2.98 -11.32
N VAL A 156 -6.97 1.87 -10.90
CA VAL A 156 -5.93 1.14 -11.62
C VAL A 156 -6.42 -0.26 -11.94
N ALA A 157 -6.43 -0.55 -13.24
CA ALA A 157 -6.56 -1.90 -13.77
C ALA A 157 -5.32 -2.72 -13.45
N LEU A 158 -5.50 -3.87 -12.79
CA LEU A 158 -4.43 -4.82 -12.53
C LEU A 158 -4.59 -6.04 -13.43
N ASP A 159 -3.52 -6.35 -14.15
CA ASP A 159 -3.37 -7.67 -14.77
C ASP A 159 -2.90 -8.67 -13.69
N PRO A 160 -3.70 -9.72 -13.38
CA PRO A 160 -3.38 -10.68 -12.33
C PRO A 160 -2.19 -11.61 -12.66
N SER A 161 -1.42 -11.37 -13.72
CA SER A 161 -0.32 -12.24 -14.13
C SER A 161 0.68 -12.57 -13.00
N VAL A 162 1.10 -13.83 -12.93
CA VAL A 162 1.98 -14.39 -11.87
C VAL A 162 3.37 -13.71 -11.87
N LEU A 163 3.83 -13.23 -13.01
CA LEU A 163 5.12 -12.53 -13.14
C LEU A 163 5.10 -11.17 -12.44
N ALA A 164 3.99 -10.42 -12.52
CA ALA A 164 3.83 -9.17 -11.80
C ALA A 164 3.90 -9.37 -10.28
N ARG A 165 3.31 -10.47 -9.77
CA ARG A 165 3.34 -10.84 -8.36
C ARG A 165 4.76 -11.13 -7.86
N GLY A 166 5.48 -12.01 -8.55
CA GLY A 166 6.85 -12.39 -8.15
C GLY A 166 7.80 -11.20 -8.07
N LEU A 167 7.63 -10.22 -8.95
CA LEU A 167 8.56 -9.09 -9.02
C LEU A 167 8.19 -7.97 -8.03
N ALA A 168 6.90 -7.70 -7.81
CA ALA A 168 6.47 -6.82 -6.72
C ALA A 168 6.98 -7.32 -5.35
N LEU A 169 6.96 -8.64 -5.16
CA LEU A 169 7.44 -9.31 -3.95
C LEU A 169 8.98 -9.29 -3.79
N THR A 170 9.75 -8.87 -4.79
CA THR A 170 11.21 -8.71 -4.65
C THR A 170 11.64 -7.26 -4.42
N GLY A 171 10.67 -6.34 -4.32
CA GLY A 171 10.94 -4.90 -4.25
C GLY A 171 11.43 -4.32 -5.59
N LEU A 172 11.25 -5.06 -6.69
CA LEU A 172 11.50 -4.59 -8.04
C LEU A 172 10.21 -4.01 -8.63
N PRO A 173 10.22 -2.75 -9.11
CA PRO A 173 9.03 -2.12 -9.66
C PRO A 173 8.78 -2.67 -11.05
N VAL A 174 8.04 -3.78 -11.17
CA VAL A 174 7.76 -4.41 -12.46
C VAL A 174 6.40 -4.05 -13.03
N LEU A 175 5.52 -3.47 -12.22
CA LEU A 175 4.31 -2.86 -12.73
C LEU A 175 4.66 -1.43 -13.18
N ALA A 176 5.14 -1.31 -14.42
CA ALA A 176 5.36 -0.02 -15.10
C ALA A 176 4.21 0.98 -14.87
N PRO A 177 2.91 0.61 -14.92
CA PRO A 177 1.82 1.53 -14.58
C PRO A 177 1.80 1.96 -13.11
N LEU A 178 2.18 1.11 -12.14
CA LEU A 178 2.26 1.51 -10.72
C LEU A 178 3.50 2.33 -10.42
N ARG A 179 4.60 2.12 -11.16
CA ARG A 179 5.79 2.96 -11.08
C ARG A 179 5.52 4.34 -11.69
N ALA A 180 4.84 4.38 -12.83
CA ALA A 180 4.35 5.61 -13.43
C ALA A 180 3.38 6.31 -12.49
N LEU A 181 2.43 5.57 -11.89
CA LEU A 181 1.50 6.11 -10.90
C LEU A 181 2.24 6.68 -9.70
N GLY A 182 3.19 5.96 -9.10
CA GLY A 182 3.98 6.48 -7.99
C GLY A 182 4.74 7.77 -8.33
N ARG A 183 5.14 7.95 -9.60
CA ARG A 183 5.71 9.21 -10.08
C ARG A 183 4.67 10.29 -10.30
N THR A 184 3.56 9.97 -10.97
CA THR A 184 2.49 10.95 -11.22
C THR A 184 1.87 11.41 -9.92
N LEU A 185 1.70 10.55 -8.91
CA LEU A 185 1.22 10.95 -7.59
C LEU A 185 2.15 11.96 -6.91
N VAL A 186 3.47 11.79 -7.06
CA VAL A 186 4.44 12.75 -6.51
C VAL A 186 4.48 14.03 -7.37
N GLU A 187 4.32 13.92 -8.69
CA GLU A 187 4.34 15.06 -9.62
C GLU A 187 3.06 15.90 -9.58
N GLU A 188 1.86 15.30 -9.49
CA GLU A 188 0.56 16.00 -9.39
C GLU A 188 0.40 16.78 -8.10
N ALA A 189 1.13 16.34 -7.10
CA ALA A 189 1.13 17.01 -5.85
C ALA A 189 2.02 18.28 -5.97
N ALA A 190 3.14 18.25 -6.71
CA ALA A 190 4.19 19.29 -6.75
C ALA A 190 3.81 20.68 -7.25
#